data_AF-A0A126Q3Y8-F1
#
_entry.id   AF-A0A126Q3Y8-F1
#
_cell.length_a   1.000
_cell.length_b   1.000
_cell.length_c   1.000
_cell.angle_alpha   90.00
_cell.angle_beta   90.00
_cell.angle_gamma   90.00
#
_symmetry.space_group_name_H-M   'P 1'
#
loop_
_entity.id
_entity.type
_entity.pdbx_description
1 polymer ?
#
loop_
_entity_poly.entity_id
_entity_poly.type
_entity_poly.pdbx_seq_one_letter_code
_entity_poly.pdbx_strand_id
1 'polypeptide(L)'
;MFVSRSKYEEKEEQVRKLEAKMQEALDKIDVLEAENSELINAIEAASSQHASSNDSVVMKCIIDGMRQLEGIRETVLTTYQRIDAENQSVANIHELFSDSATTLSKIVTDMSGLNIQMGSMSERISGLSTTADNINKFVTTITSISDQTNLLALNAAIEAARAGDAGRGFSVVADEVRALATETNKSATEVSELVNGIIQSTSKAVSGVNELRDNNEQLGTGINQLNGSYEVMVQHCDSMKSTISEGAIATFIQTVKLDHVVWKAEVYAMLCGYSNKSVADFSDHKNCRLGQWYSDNANKAIGQTTAFREIEAPHAKVHSSGIAAVLAKQNGNNAEANAKLMEMEQASERVLTLLDRLVN
;
A
#
# COMPACT_ATOMS: atom_id res chain seq x y z
N MET A 1 -15.18 17.15 -123.48
CA MET A 1 -15.43 18.38 -122.69
C MET A 1 -14.10 18.79 -122.06
N PHE A 2 -13.56 19.92 -122.49
CA PHE A 2 -12.31 20.49 -122.00
C PHE A 2 -12.50 20.97 -120.56
N VAL A 3 -11.81 20.36 -119.60
CA VAL A 3 -11.61 20.97 -118.27
C VAL A 3 -10.74 22.20 -118.52
N SER A 4 -11.21 23.40 -118.15
CA SER A 4 -10.43 24.62 -118.37
C SER A 4 -9.15 24.53 -117.55
N ARG A 5 -8.01 24.79 -118.20
CA ARG A 5 -6.66 24.78 -117.61
C ARG A 5 -6.60 25.58 -116.28
N SER A 6 -7.38 26.64 -116.20
CA SER A 6 -7.59 27.49 -115.01
C SER A 6 -8.17 26.75 -113.80
N LYS A 7 -9.14 25.83 -113.95
CA LYS A 7 -9.68 25.05 -112.82
C LYS A 7 -8.72 23.97 -112.32
N TYR A 8 -7.82 23.49 -113.18
CA TYR A 8 -6.78 22.54 -112.81
C TYR A 8 -5.67 23.24 -112.02
N GLU A 9 -5.21 24.40 -112.50
CA GLU A 9 -4.22 25.24 -111.81
C GLU A 9 -4.72 25.70 -110.43
N GLU A 10 -5.99 26.08 -110.30
CA GLU A 10 -6.58 26.47 -109.01
C GLU A 10 -6.67 25.31 -108.00
N LYS A 11 -6.97 24.09 -108.47
CA LYS A 11 -6.93 22.89 -107.62
C LYS A 11 -5.50 22.50 -107.24
N GLU A 12 -4.54 22.64 -108.15
CA GLU A 12 -3.13 22.34 -107.90
C GLU A 12 -2.49 23.33 -106.90
N GLU A 13 -2.91 24.59 -106.94
CA GLU A 13 -2.60 25.61 -105.92
C GLU A 13 -3.22 25.27 -104.55
N GLN A 14 -4.48 24.80 -104.53
CA GLN A 14 -5.14 24.36 -103.29
C GLN A 14 -4.47 23.12 -102.68
N VAL A 15 -4.09 22.15 -103.51
CA VAL A 15 -3.35 20.95 -103.06
C VAL A 15 -2.01 21.35 -102.46
N ARG A 16 -1.24 22.22 -103.13
CA ARG A 16 0.03 22.74 -102.58
C ARG A 16 -0.15 23.48 -101.26
N LYS A 17 -1.20 24.29 -101.12
CA LYS A 17 -1.52 24.96 -99.84
C LYS A 17 -1.92 23.99 -98.74
N LEU A 18 -2.65 22.92 -99.07
CA LEU A 18 -3.01 21.89 -98.11
C LEU A 18 -1.80 21.03 -97.71
N GLU A 19 -0.92 20.69 -98.65
CA GLU A 19 0.34 19.98 -98.38
C GLU A 19 1.26 20.81 -97.48
N ALA A 20 1.39 22.12 -97.75
CA ALA A 20 2.17 23.02 -96.90
C ALA A 20 1.60 23.11 -95.47
N LYS A 21 0.26 23.21 -95.33
CA LYS A 21 -0.40 23.19 -94.02
C LYS A 21 -0.29 21.84 -93.31
N MET A 22 -0.31 20.74 -94.06
CA MET A 22 -0.13 19.39 -93.51
C MET A 22 1.30 19.24 -92.98
N GLN A 23 2.30 19.72 -93.70
CA GLN A 23 3.68 19.70 -93.25
C GLN A 23 3.89 20.57 -92.01
N GLU A 24 3.32 21.79 -92.00
CA GLU A 24 3.35 22.66 -90.82
C GLU A 24 2.68 22.02 -89.59
N ALA A 25 1.59 21.27 -89.78
CA ALA A 25 0.92 20.55 -88.72
C ALA A 25 1.75 19.36 -88.20
N LEU A 26 2.43 18.62 -89.09
CA LEU A 26 3.32 17.52 -88.72
C LEU A 26 4.53 18.03 -87.93
N ASP A 27 5.19 19.09 -88.41
CA ASP A 27 6.32 19.70 -87.71
C ASP A 27 5.91 20.17 -86.30
N LYS A 28 4.67 20.67 -86.15
CA LYS A 28 4.12 21.09 -84.85
C LYS A 28 3.80 19.92 -83.92
N ILE A 29 3.40 18.76 -84.47
CA ILE A 29 3.19 17.54 -83.68
C ILE A 29 4.53 17.04 -83.15
N ASP A 30 5.57 17.00 -83.98
CA ASP A 30 6.91 16.56 -83.55
C ASP A 30 7.47 17.43 -82.41
N VAL A 31 7.28 18.76 -82.49
CA VAL A 31 7.67 19.69 -81.42
C VAL A 31 6.87 19.42 -80.14
N LEU A 32 5.55 19.22 -80.24
CA LEU A 32 4.71 18.93 -79.07
C LEU A 32 5.01 17.56 -78.44
N GLU A 33 5.39 16.56 -79.23
CA GLU A 33 5.82 15.25 -78.72
C GLU A 33 7.17 15.33 -77.98
N ALA A 34 8.09 16.14 -78.49
CA ALA A 34 9.35 16.43 -77.80
C ALA A 34 9.12 17.19 -76.48
N GLU A 35 8.28 18.24 -76.49
CA GLU A 35 7.92 19.00 -75.28
C GLU A 35 7.21 18.12 -74.25
N ASN A 36 6.28 17.25 -74.67
CA ASN A 36 5.63 16.30 -73.76
C ASN A 36 6.62 15.31 -73.15
N SER A 37 7.58 14.81 -73.93
CA SER A 37 8.60 13.89 -73.42
C SER A 37 9.51 14.58 -72.40
N GLU A 38 9.90 15.84 -72.63
CA GLU A 38 10.64 16.64 -71.65
C GLU A 38 9.81 16.92 -70.38
N LEU A 39 8.52 17.26 -70.52
CA LEU A 39 7.63 17.49 -69.38
C LEU A 39 7.44 16.22 -68.54
N ILE A 40 7.27 15.06 -69.18
CA ILE A 40 7.18 13.76 -68.48
C ILE A 40 8.46 13.49 -67.68
N ASN A 41 9.63 13.64 -68.32
CA ASN A 41 10.92 13.46 -67.65
C ASN A 41 11.12 14.45 -66.48
N ALA A 42 10.69 15.71 -66.64
CA ALA A 42 10.77 16.72 -65.59
C ALA A 42 9.83 16.40 -64.41
N ILE A 43 8.63 15.88 -64.67
CA ILE A 43 7.68 15.43 -63.64
C ILE A 43 8.23 14.21 -62.89
N GLU A 44 8.82 13.24 -63.60
CA GLU A 44 9.45 12.07 -62.97
C GLU A 44 10.65 12.46 -62.10
N ALA A 45 11.51 13.36 -62.60
CA ALA A 45 12.65 13.87 -61.84
C ALA A 45 12.20 14.65 -60.59
N ALA A 46 11.21 15.55 -60.72
CA ALA A 46 10.65 16.31 -59.60
C ALA A 46 9.97 15.40 -58.57
N SER A 47 9.21 14.39 -58.99
CA SER A 47 8.56 13.42 -58.10
C SER A 47 9.59 12.58 -57.33
N SER A 48 10.67 12.16 -58.01
CA SER A 48 11.76 11.40 -57.42
C SER A 48 12.55 12.22 -56.39
N GLN A 49 12.79 13.49 -56.69
CA GLN A 49 13.54 14.41 -55.83
C GLN A 49 12.72 14.87 -54.61
N HIS A 50 11.39 14.99 -54.76
CA HIS A 50 10.49 15.35 -53.65
C HIS A 50 10.29 14.19 -52.68
N ALA A 51 10.31 12.94 -53.16
CA ALA A 51 10.18 11.74 -52.34
C ALA A 51 11.41 11.44 -51.45
N SER A 52 12.59 11.97 -51.78
CA SER A 52 13.85 11.52 -51.16
C SER A 52 14.51 12.47 -50.16
N SER A 53 14.27 13.78 -50.18
CA SER A 53 15.24 14.73 -49.57
C SER A 53 14.84 15.50 -48.31
N ASN A 54 13.56 15.79 -48.03
CA ASN A 54 13.19 16.63 -46.87
C ASN A 54 12.29 15.92 -45.84
N ASP A 55 11.38 15.06 -46.29
CA ASP A 55 10.49 14.33 -45.38
C ASP A 55 11.24 13.25 -44.57
N SER A 56 12.34 12.71 -45.09
CA SER A 56 13.06 11.63 -44.40
C SER A 56 13.77 12.12 -43.13
N VAL A 57 14.44 13.28 -43.16
CA VAL A 57 15.18 13.80 -41.99
C VAL A 57 14.24 14.19 -40.86
N VAL A 58 13.16 14.94 -41.17
CA VAL A 58 12.16 15.32 -40.16
C VAL A 58 11.47 14.07 -39.61
N MET A 59 11.07 13.12 -40.46
CA MET A 59 10.44 11.88 -40.01
C MET A 59 11.39 11.05 -39.14
N LYS A 60 12.67 10.98 -39.49
CA LYS A 60 13.69 10.31 -38.68
C LYS A 60 13.82 10.96 -37.30
N CYS A 61 13.87 12.29 -37.22
CA CYS A 61 13.91 13.02 -35.95
C CYS A 61 12.64 12.77 -35.11
N ILE A 62 11.46 12.69 -35.73
CA ILE A 62 10.21 12.33 -35.04
C ILE A 62 10.29 10.92 -34.47
N ILE A 63 10.74 9.94 -35.27
CA ILE A 63 10.90 8.54 -34.82
C ILE A 63 11.93 8.44 -33.68
N ASP A 64 13.09 9.10 -33.82
CA ASP A 64 14.10 9.11 -32.77
C ASP A 64 13.63 9.83 -31.50
N GLY A 65 12.83 10.90 -31.62
CA GLY A 65 12.15 11.55 -30.50
C GLY A 65 11.13 10.62 -29.83
N MET A 66 10.34 9.87 -30.61
CA MET A 66 9.40 8.87 -30.08
C MET A 66 10.12 7.72 -29.38
N ARG A 67 11.30 7.31 -29.84
CA ARG A 67 12.12 6.29 -29.14
C ARG A 67 12.54 6.73 -27.74
N GLN A 68 12.66 8.04 -27.47
CA GLN A 68 12.94 8.53 -26.10
C GLN A 68 11.77 8.23 -25.14
N LEU A 69 10.54 8.09 -25.64
CA LEU A 69 9.39 7.70 -24.83
C LEU A 69 9.52 6.27 -24.27
N GLU A 70 10.34 5.42 -24.89
CA GLU A 70 10.68 4.09 -24.36
C GLU A 70 11.31 4.19 -22.96
N GLY A 71 12.28 5.10 -22.79
CA GLY A 71 12.94 5.33 -21.50
C GLY A 71 12.00 5.93 -20.45
N ILE A 72 11.09 6.82 -20.88
CA ILE A 72 10.05 7.35 -19.99
C ILE A 72 9.09 6.24 -19.56
N ARG A 73 8.64 5.40 -20.49
CA ARG A 73 7.78 4.25 -20.22
C ARG A 73 8.42 3.30 -19.20
N GLU A 74 9.71 3.01 -19.36
CA GLU A 74 10.44 2.15 -18.41
C GLU A 74 10.49 2.78 -17.01
N THR A 75 10.75 4.07 -16.93
CA THR A 75 10.78 4.80 -15.65
C THR A 75 9.40 4.81 -14.97
N VAL A 76 8.31 5.01 -15.72
CA VAL A 76 6.94 4.94 -15.20
C VAL A 76 6.58 3.51 -14.77
N LEU A 77 7.01 2.49 -15.52
CA LEU A 77 6.84 1.08 -15.15
C LEU A 77 7.53 0.74 -13.83
N THR A 78 8.78 1.16 -13.64
CA THR A 78 9.49 0.95 -12.36
C THR A 78 8.80 1.68 -11.20
N THR A 79 8.21 2.85 -11.45
CA THR A 79 7.42 3.57 -10.45
C THR A 79 6.16 2.81 -10.08
N TYR A 80 5.45 2.24 -11.07
CA TYR A 80 4.28 1.39 -10.84
C TYR A 80 4.62 0.17 -9.96
N GLN A 81 5.71 -0.54 -10.28
CA GLN A 81 6.17 -1.68 -9.50
C GLN A 81 6.52 -1.30 -8.05
N ARG A 82 7.12 -0.12 -7.85
CA ARG A 82 7.42 0.39 -6.51
C ARG A 82 6.16 0.70 -5.70
N ILE A 83 5.13 1.29 -6.33
CA ILE A 83 3.85 1.55 -5.67
C ILE A 83 3.14 0.25 -5.30
N ASP A 84 3.19 -0.78 -6.16
CA ASP A 84 2.62 -2.09 -5.85
C ASP A 84 3.31 -2.75 -4.64
N ALA A 85 4.63 -2.64 -4.54
CA ALA A 85 5.40 -3.10 -3.38
C ALA A 85 5.02 -2.34 -2.09
N GLU A 86 4.85 -1.02 -2.16
CA GLU A 86 4.36 -0.20 -1.04
C GLU A 86 2.95 -0.60 -0.60
N ASN A 87 2.07 -0.98 -1.54
CA ASN A 87 0.72 -1.44 -1.23
C ASN A 87 0.73 -2.73 -0.39
N GLN A 88 1.64 -3.66 -0.68
CA GLN A 88 1.85 -4.86 0.13
C GLN A 88 2.41 -4.52 1.52
N SER A 89 3.33 -3.56 1.59
CA SER A 89 3.90 -3.08 2.86
C SER A 89 2.83 -2.50 3.79
N VAL A 90 1.93 -1.67 3.26
CA VAL A 90 0.83 -1.07 4.04
C VAL A 90 -0.16 -2.13 4.55
N ALA A 91 -0.43 -3.18 3.77
CA ALA A 91 -1.28 -4.27 4.23
C ALA A 91 -0.67 -4.98 5.45
N ASN A 92 0.64 -5.26 5.44
CA ASN A 92 1.35 -5.86 6.57
C ASN A 92 1.35 -4.95 7.80
N ILE A 93 1.55 -3.64 7.61
CA ILE A 93 1.51 -2.65 8.69
C ILE A 93 0.13 -2.60 9.35
N HIS A 94 -0.94 -2.66 8.56
CA HIS A 94 -2.31 -2.67 9.08
C HIS A 94 -2.59 -3.92 9.93
N GLU A 95 -2.12 -5.10 9.52
CA GLU A 95 -2.22 -6.34 10.31
C GLU A 95 -1.48 -6.22 11.64
N LEU A 96 -0.24 -5.71 11.63
CA LEU A 96 0.54 -5.47 12.85
C LEU A 96 -0.16 -4.52 13.83
N PHE A 97 -0.81 -3.46 13.34
CA PHE A 97 -1.56 -2.53 14.19
C PHE A 97 -2.81 -3.19 14.80
N SER A 98 -3.52 -4.03 14.05
CA SER A 98 -4.67 -4.80 14.54
C SER A 98 -4.27 -5.78 15.66
N ASP A 99 -3.16 -6.51 15.47
CA ASP A 99 -2.64 -7.45 16.47
C ASP A 99 -2.19 -6.73 17.75
N SER A 100 -1.56 -5.57 17.57
CA SER A 100 -1.11 -4.73 18.69
C SER A 100 -2.29 -4.17 19.48
N ALA A 101 -3.37 -3.73 18.82
CA ALA A 101 -4.59 -3.29 19.49
C ALA A 101 -5.22 -4.41 20.33
N THR A 102 -5.24 -5.64 19.79
CA THR A 102 -5.71 -6.83 20.52
C THR A 102 -4.85 -7.10 21.77
N THR A 103 -3.52 -6.98 21.62
CA THR A 103 -2.58 -7.16 22.74
C THR A 103 -2.78 -6.10 23.82
N LEU A 104 -2.98 -4.83 23.45
CA LEU A 104 -3.27 -3.76 24.40
C LEU A 104 -4.58 -4.01 25.17
N SER A 105 -5.63 -4.45 24.48
CA SER A 105 -6.91 -4.81 25.11
C SER A 105 -6.74 -5.92 26.16
N LYS A 106 -5.89 -6.92 25.87
CA LYS A 106 -5.54 -7.96 26.84
C LYS A 106 -4.84 -7.38 28.07
N ILE A 107 -3.88 -6.46 27.88
CA ILE A 107 -3.18 -5.84 29.02
C ILE A 107 -4.17 -5.05 29.90
N VAL A 108 -5.12 -4.30 29.32
CA VAL A 108 -6.17 -3.62 30.08
C VAL A 108 -6.99 -4.60 30.93
N THR A 109 -7.30 -5.77 30.37
CA THR A 109 -8.02 -6.84 31.08
C THR A 109 -7.19 -7.39 32.24
N ASP A 110 -5.92 -7.69 31.99
CA ASP A 110 -4.99 -8.21 33.01
C ASP A 110 -4.81 -7.20 34.17
N MET A 111 -4.78 -5.91 33.88
CA MET A 111 -4.73 -4.84 34.88
C MET A 111 -5.96 -4.74 35.76
N SER A 112 -7.15 -4.93 35.16
CA SER A 112 -8.39 -5.02 35.90
C SER A 112 -8.34 -6.22 36.88
N GLY A 113 -7.84 -7.36 36.41
CA GLY A 113 -7.59 -8.54 37.24
C GLY A 113 -6.60 -8.27 38.38
N LEU A 114 -5.50 -7.56 38.10
CA LEU A 114 -4.53 -7.15 39.11
C LEU A 114 -5.15 -6.27 40.20
N ASN A 115 -6.00 -5.31 39.84
CA ASN A 115 -6.71 -4.48 40.83
C ASN A 115 -7.60 -5.31 41.76
N ILE A 116 -8.33 -6.30 41.23
CA ILE A 116 -9.14 -7.22 42.03
C ILE A 116 -8.26 -8.02 42.99
N GLN A 117 -7.13 -8.54 42.51
CA GLN A 117 -6.19 -9.33 43.32
C GLN A 117 -5.54 -8.50 44.43
N MET A 118 -5.17 -7.25 44.15
CA MET A 118 -4.66 -6.30 45.14
C MET A 118 -5.71 -5.97 46.21
N GLY A 119 -6.98 -5.79 45.83
CA GLY A 119 -8.08 -5.60 46.76
C GLY A 119 -8.23 -6.78 47.74
N SER A 120 -8.22 -8.01 47.21
CA SER A 120 -8.28 -9.22 48.03
C SER A 120 -7.06 -9.37 48.95
N MET A 121 -5.87 -9.00 48.47
CA MET A 121 -4.64 -9.02 49.27
C MET A 121 -4.72 -8.05 50.44
N SER A 122 -5.23 -6.84 50.21
CA SER A 122 -5.43 -5.82 51.25
C SER A 122 -6.40 -6.31 52.33
N GLU A 123 -7.51 -6.94 51.94
CA GLU A 123 -8.47 -7.54 52.88
C GLU A 123 -7.85 -8.64 53.74
N ARG A 124 -7.07 -9.55 53.14
CA ARG A 124 -6.37 -10.62 53.87
C ARG A 124 -5.33 -10.08 54.85
N ILE A 125 -4.57 -9.07 54.45
CA ILE A 125 -3.57 -8.42 55.32
C ILE A 125 -4.27 -7.69 56.47
N SER A 126 -5.40 -7.02 56.21
CA SER A 126 -6.22 -6.40 57.24
C SER A 126 -6.70 -7.40 58.28
N GLY A 127 -7.21 -8.56 57.83
CA GLY A 127 -7.62 -9.66 58.72
C GLY A 127 -6.47 -10.21 59.58
N LEU A 128 -5.26 -10.33 59.01
CA LEU A 128 -4.08 -10.75 59.75
C LEU A 128 -3.68 -9.71 60.82
N SER A 129 -3.74 -8.42 60.47
CA SER A 129 -3.48 -7.31 61.41
C SER A 129 -4.46 -7.32 62.58
N THR A 130 -5.76 -7.48 62.32
CA THR A 130 -6.78 -7.64 63.37
C THR A 130 -6.53 -8.86 64.25
N THR A 131 -6.13 -9.98 63.66
CA THR A 131 -5.80 -11.20 64.40
C THR A 131 -4.59 -10.98 65.31
N ALA A 132 -3.53 -10.35 64.82
CA ALA A 132 -2.34 -10.01 65.60
C ALA A 132 -2.68 -9.07 66.76
N ASP A 133 -3.51 -8.05 66.54
CA ASP A 133 -3.96 -7.11 67.59
C ASP A 133 -4.76 -7.83 68.69
N ASN A 134 -5.62 -8.79 68.31
CA ASN A 134 -6.34 -9.62 69.27
C ASN A 134 -5.40 -10.53 70.08
N ILE A 135 -4.40 -11.15 69.45
CA ILE A 135 -3.39 -11.94 70.17
C ILE A 135 -2.64 -11.05 71.18
N ASN A 136 -2.25 -9.83 70.79
CA ASN A 136 -1.56 -8.90 71.68
C ASN A 136 -2.40 -8.54 72.93
N LYS A 137 -3.72 -8.39 72.78
CA LYS A 137 -4.65 -8.20 73.91
C LYS A 137 -4.69 -9.42 74.83
N PHE A 138 -4.70 -10.63 74.28
CA PHE A 138 -4.62 -11.86 75.07
C PHE A 138 -3.30 -11.97 75.81
N VAL A 139 -2.17 -11.68 75.14
CA VAL A 139 -0.84 -11.66 75.77
C VAL A 139 -0.80 -10.69 76.95
N THR A 140 -1.32 -9.47 76.77
CA THR A 140 -1.41 -8.46 77.84
C THR A 140 -2.23 -8.97 79.04
N THR A 141 -3.32 -9.70 78.77
CA THR A 141 -4.15 -10.31 79.81
C THR A 141 -3.40 -11.44 80.54
N ILE A 142 -2.68 -12.29 79.80
CA ILE A 142 -1.86 -13.37 80.37
C ILE A 142 -0.77 -12.80 81.28
N THR A 143 -0.04 -11.76 80.83
CA THR A 143 0.96 -11.06 81.64
C THR A 143 0.34 -10.53 82.93
N SER A 144 -0.84 -9.89 82.86
CA SER A 144 -1.55 -9.40 84.04
C SER A 144 -1.96 -10.51 85.02
N ILE A 145 -2.48 -11.64 84.51
CA ILE A 145 -2.82 -12.81 85.34
C ILE A 145 -1.56 -13.40 85.99
N SER A 146 -0.47 -13.46 85.24
CA SER A 146 0.81 -13.98 85.72
C SER A 146 1.40 -13.12 86.82
N ASP A 147 1.36 -11.79 86.67
CA ASP A 147 1.77 -10.83 87.70
C ASP A 147 0.94 -10.96 88.98
N GLN A 148 -0.39 -11.10 88.84
CA GLN A 148 -1.28 -11.33 89.98
C GLN A 148 -0.97 -12.66 90.67
N THR A 149 -0.74 -13.72 89.90
CA THR A 149 -0.40 -15.05 90.43
C THR A 149 0.94 -15.03 91.16
N ASN A 150 1.93 -14.31 90.61
CA ASN A 150 3.23 -14.10 91.23
C ASN A 150 3.11 -13.36 92.58
N LEU A 151 2.27 -12.32 92.65
CA LEU A 151 1.99 -11.59 93.89
C LEU A 151 1.23 -12.45 94.91
N LEU A 152 0.25 -13.24 94.48
CA LEU A 152 -0.48 -14.16 95.36
C LEU A 152 0.45 -15.24 95.93
N ALA A 153 1.31 -15.82 95.09
CA ALA A 153 2.30 -16.80 95.49
C ALA A 153 3.31 -16.22 96.49
N LEU A 154 3.75 -14.97 96.27
CA LEU A 154 4.61 -14.26 97.21
C LEU A 154 3.95 -14.08 98.59
N ASN A 155 2.68 -13.64 98.61
CA ASN A 155 1.93 -13.49 99.86
C ASN A 155 1.75 -14.84 100.58
N ALA A 156 1.48 -15.92 99.82
CA ALA A 156 1.37 -17.27 100.37
C ALA A 156 2.71 -17.78 100.95
N ALA A 157 3.83 -17.53 100.27
CA ALA A 157 5.16 -17.87 100.76
C ALA A 157 5.50 -17.14 102.08
N ILE A 158 5.14 -15.85 102.17
CA ILE A 158 5.31 -15.05 103.40
C ILE A 158 4.50 -15.66 104.56
N GLU A 159 3.23 -15.99 104.33
CA GLU A 159 2.37 -16.55 105.39
C GLU A 159 2.76 -17.98 105.77
N ALA A 160 3.23 -18.78 104.80
CA ALA A 160 3.80 -20.11 105.06
C ALA A 160 5.06 -20.03 105.94
N ALA A 161 5.95 -19.06 105.69
CA ALA A 161 7.11 -18.80 106.54
C ALA A 161 6.69 -18.37 107.96
N ARG A 162 5.60 -17.59 108.07
CA ARG A 162 5.06 -17.11 109.35
C ARG A 162 4.45 -18.23 110.20
N ALA A 163 3.91 -19.27 109.58
CA ALA A 163 3.38 -20.46 110.24
C ALA A 163 4.46 -21.44 110.75
N GLY A 164 5.74 -21.17 110.50
CA GLY A 164 6.86 -21.98 110.98
C GLY A 164 6.82 -23.43 110.43
N ASP A 165 7.02 -24.42 111.31
CA ASP A 165 7.09 -25.83 110.91
C ASP A 165 5.80 -26.36 110.26
N ALA A 166 4.64 -25.83 110.65
CA ALA A 166 3.34 -26.20 110.06
C ALA A 166 3.18 -25.71 108.61
N GLY A 167 3.94 -24.69 108.20
CA GLY A 167 3.86 -24.05 106.89
C GLY A 167 4.86 -24.57 105.84
N ARG A 168 5.82 -25.44 106.20
CA ARG A 168 6.88 -25.90 105.28
C ARG A 168 6.36 -26.47 103.96
N GLY A 169 5.30 -27.28 103.99
CA GLY A 169 4.69 -27.84 102.78
C GLY A 169 4.05 -26.77 101.88
N PHE A 170 3.40 -25.78 102.48
CA PHE A 170 2.81 -24.65 101.75
C PHE A 170 3.85 -23.72 101.15
N SER A 171 5.00 -23.53 101.81
CA SER A 171 6.11 -22.72 101.29
C SER A 171 6.66 -23.28 99.98
N VAL A 172 6.85 -24.61 99.90
CA VAL A 172 7.36 -25.26 98.67
C VAL A 172 6.37 -25.07 97.51
N VAL A 173 5.07 -25.23 97.76
CA VAL A 173 4.05 -25.02 96.73
C VAL A 173 4.00 -23.55 96.30
N ALA A 174 4.09 -22.61 97.25
CA ALA A 174 4.08 -21.19 96.94
C ALA A 174 5.29 -20.77 96.07
N ASP A 175 6.49 -21.29 96.36
CA ASP A 175 7.68 -21.02 95.54
C ASP A 175 7.56 -21.62 94.12
N GLU A 176 6.99 -22.82 93.97
CA GLU A 176 6.74 -23.44 92.67
C GLU A 176 5.73 -22.65 91.84
N VAL A 177 4.62 -22.20 92.45
CA VAL A 177 3.63 -21.33 91.78
C VAL A 177 4.27 -20.01 91.35
N ARG A 178 5.17 -19.46 92.18
CA ARG A 178 5.91 -18.23 91.84
C ARG A 178 6.84 -18.43 90.64
N ALA A 179 7.54 -19.56 90.59
CA ALA A 179 8.39 -19.92 89.46
C ALA A 179 7.59 -20.08 88.16
N LEU A 180 6.44 -20.79 88.22
CA LEU A 180 5.53 -20.95 87.09
C LEU A 180 4.97 -19.60 86.58
N ALA A 181 4.61 -18.69 87.49
CA ALA A 181 4.18 -17.34 87.12
C ALA A 181 5.30 -16.52 86.48
N THR A 182 6.55 -16.69 86.93
CA THR A 182 7.69 -16.01 86.29
C THR A 182 7.94 -16.55 84.88
N GLU A 183 7.90 -17.87 84.69
CA GLU A 183 8.08 -18.51 83.38
C GLU A 183 6.95 -18.19 82.40
N THR A 184 5.72 -18.09 82.90
CA THR A 184 4.55 -17.67 82.11
C THR A 184 4.71 -16.24 81.60
N ASN A 185 5.22 -15.32 82.43
CA ASN A 185 5.51 -13.94 82.02
C ASN A 185 6.58 -13.85 80.93
N LYS A 186 7.65 -14.64 81.09
CA LYS A 186 8.71 -14.73 80.08
C LYS A 186 8.14 -15.22 78.75
N SER A 187 7.37 -16.31 78.78
CA SER A 187 6.71 -16.86 77.59
C SER A 187 5.75 -15.86 76.93
N ALA A 188 4.95 -15.13 77.73
CA ALA A 188 4.07 -14.08 77.23
C ALA A 188 4.84 -12.94 76.55
N THR A 189 6.00 -12.56 77.08
CA THR A 189 6.88 -11.54 76.50
C THR A 189 7.42 -11.98 75.14
N GLU A 190 7.91 -13.23 75.04
CA GLU A 190 8.38 -13.80 73.77
C GLU A 190 7.27 -13.84 72.71
N VAL A 191 6.03 -14.19 73.10
CA VAL A 191 4.88 -14.14 72.19
C VAL A 191 4.57 -12.69 71.75
N SER A 192 4.65 -11.72 72.66
CA SER A 192 4.46 -10.29 72.34
C SER A 192 5.44 -9.81 71.26
N GLU A 193 6.71 -10.17 71.40
CA GLU A 193 7.76 -9.82 70.42
C GLU A 193 7.45 -10.40 69.03
N LEU A 194 7.04 -11.68 68.96
CA LEU A 194 6.65 -12.33 67.71
C LEU A 194 5.44 -11.64 67.07
N VAL A 195 4.42 -11.30 67.86
CA VAL A 195 3.21 -10.61 67.38
C VAL A 195 3.54 -9.21 66.84
N ASN A 196 4.42 -8.47 67.52
CA ASN A 196 4.89 -7.18 67.02
C ASN A 196 5.64 -7.32 65.68
N GLY A 197 6.42 -8.40 65.51
CA GLY A 197 7.04 -8.74 64.23
C GLY A 197 6.02 -9.00 63.11
N ILE A 198 4.92 -9.68 63.43
CA ILE A 198 3.79 -9.89 62.49
C ILE A 198 3.17 -8.54 62.10
N ILE A 199 2.84 -7.69 63.09
CA ILE A 199 2.23 -6.36 62.85
C ILE A 199 3.11 -5.52 61.91
N GLN A 200 4.41 -5.46 62.18
CA GLN A 200 5.36 -4.72 61.35
C GLN A 200 5.42 -5.29 59.92
N SER A 201 5.39 -6.61 59.78
CA SER A 201 5.40 -7.29 58.47
C SER A 201 4.12 -7.02 57.68
N THR A 202 2.95 -7.07 58.33
CA THR A 202 1.67 -6.70 57.71
C THR A 202 1.64 -5.24 57.29
N SER A 203 2.17 -4.32 58.10
CA SER A 203 2.24 -2.89 57.76
C SER A 203 3.07 -2.67 56.49
N LYS A 204 4.25 -3.31 56.38
CA LYS A 204 5.07 -3.28 55.16
C LYS A 204 4.32 -3.86 53.95
N ALA A 205 3.58 -4.95 54.14
CA ALA A 205 2.79 -5.57 53.08
C ALA A 205 1.67 -4.64 52.56
N VAL A 206 0.98 -3.91 53.45
CA VAL A 206 -0.02 -2.90 53.04
C VAL A 206 0.63 -1.81 52.18
N SER A 207 1.78 -1.26 52.60
CA SER A 207 2.48 -0.24 51.83
C SER A 207 2.87 -0.75 50.44
N GLY A 208 3.37 -1.99 50.33
CA GLY A 208 3.70 -2.60 49.05
C GLY A 208 2.48 -2.82 48.14
N VAL A 209 1.33 -3.19 48.70
CA VAL A 209 0.08 -3.31 47.93
C VAL A 209 -0.39 -1.95 47.42
N ASN A 210 -0.26 -0.88 48.21
CA ASN A 210 -0.61 0.47 47.78
C ASN A 210 0.29 0.96 46.64
N GLU A 211 1.60 0.75 46.76
CA GLU A 211 2.56 1.09 45.69
C GLU A 211 2.25 0.33 44.39
N LEU A 212 1.93 -0.96 44.50
CA LEU A 212 1.50 -1.77 43.35
C LEU A 212 0.22 -1.23 42.71
N ARG A 213 -0.73 -0.76 43.51
CA ARG A 213 -1.98 -0.18 43.01
C ARG A 213 -1.73 1.12 42.25
N ASP A 214 -0.92 2.00 42.80
CA ASP A 214 -0.57 3.29 42.17
C ASP A 214 0.19 3.05 40.85
N ASN A 215 1.12 2.09 40.84
CA ASN A 215 1.81 1.66 39.62
C ASN A 215 0.81 1.11 38.59
N ASN A 216 -0.12 0.25 38.98
CA ASN A 216 -1.13 -0.31 38.07
C ASN A 216 -2.04 0.78 37.47
N GLU A 217 -2.39 1.81 38.24
CA GLU A 217 -3.16 2.96 37.77
C GLU A 217 -2.40 3.78 36.71
N GLN A 218 -1.13 4.11 36.99
CA GLN A 218 -0.27 4.81 36.02
C GLN A 218 -0.08 4.01 34.73
N LEU A 219 0.05 2.70 34.86
CA LEU A 219 0.27 1.82 33.73
C LEU A 219 -1.04 1.74 32.90
N GLY A 220 -2.21 1.79 33.55
CA GLY A 220 -3.51 1.88 32.89
C GLY A 220 -3.72 3.18 32.11
N THR A 221 -3.30 4.33 32.67
CA THR A 221 -3.34 5.61 31.92
C THR A 221 -2.40 5.59 30.71
N GLY A 222 -1.20 5.04 30.86
CA GLY A 222 -0.24 4.85 29.77
C GLY A 222 -0.79 3.98 28.64
N ILE A 223 -1.50 2.90 28.95
CA ILE A 223 -2.12 2.04 27.94
C ILE A 223 -3.29 2.72 27.24
N ASN A 224 -4.11 3.50 27.95
CA ASN A 224 -5.17 4.27 27.31
C ASN A 224 -4.62 5.30 26.31
N GLN A 225 -3.52 5.96 26.65
CA GLN A 225 -2.82 6.87 25.73
C GLN A 225 -2.22 6.12 24.53
N LEU A 226 -1.65 4.93 24.75
CA LEU A 226 -1.18 4.08 23.66
C LEU A 226 -2.34 3.70 22.74
N ASN A 227 -3.48 3.28 23.28
CA ASN A 227 -4.65 2.88 22.49
C ASN A 227 -5.14 4.02 21.58
N GLY A 228 -5.17 5.26 22.09
CA GLY A 228 -5.48 6.44 21.26
C GLY A 228 -4.45 6.70 20.15
N SER A 229 -3.17 6.45 20.43
CA SER A 229 -2.10 6.57 19.41
C SER A 229 -2.26 5.52 18.31
N TYR A 230 -2.65 4.28 18.67
CA TYR A 230 -2.92 3.20 17.71
C TYR A 230 -4.11 3.50 16.81
N GLU A 231 -5.20 4.07 17.36
CA GLU A 231 -6.37 4.47 16.57
C GLU A 231 -5.99 5.48 15.48
N VAL A 232 -5.17 6.47 15.82
CA VAL A 232 -4.63 7.44 14.84
C VAL A 232 -3.72 6.76 13.81
N MET A 233 -2.89 5.80 14.23
CA MET A 233 -2.02 5.06 13.31
C MET A 233 -2.83 4.20 12.31
N VAL A 234 -3.91 3.55 12.77
CA VAL A 234 -4.82 2.80 11.89
C VAL A 234 -5.45 3.74 10.86
N GLN A 235 -5.93 4.91 11.30
CA GLN A 235 -6.47 5.93 10.38
C GLN A 235 -5.44 6.39 9.34
N HIS A 236 -4.17 6.56 9.73
CA HIS A 236 -3.09 6.88 8.81
C HIS A 236 -2.81 5.75 7.82
N CYS A 237 -2.88 4.49 8.25
CA CYS A 237 -2.73 3.34 7.36
C CYS A 237 -3.85 3.28 6.33
N ASP A 238 -5.09 3.54 6.72
CA ASP A 238 -6.23 3.60 5.80
C ASP A 238 -6.07 4.72 4.76
N SER A 239 -5.63 5.90 5.20
CA SER A 239 -5.33 7.03 4.30
C SER A 239 -4.18 6.70 3.33
N MET A 240 -3.12 6.06 3.82
CA MET A 240 -2.00 5.62 3.01
C MET A 240 -2.43 4.57 1.98
N LYS A 241 -3.26 3.61 2.39
CA LYS A 241 -3.85 2.59 1.50
C LYS A 241 -4.67 3.22 0.38
N SER A 242 -5.51 4.22 0.68
CA SER A 242 -6.27 4.95 -0.35
C SER A 242 -5.32 5.64 -1.34
N THR A 243 -4.36 6.41 -0.83
CA THR A 243 -3.42 7.18 -1.64
C THR A 243 -2.57 6.28 -2.54
N ILE A 244 -2.08 5.16 -2.02
CA ILE A 244 -1.31 4.17 -2.78
C ILE A 244 -2.18 3.49 -3.83
N SER A 245 -3.42 3.11 -3.50
CA SER A 245 -4.34 2.51 -4.45
C SER A 245 -4.68 3.45 -5.61
N GLU A 246 -4.92 4.73 -5.31
CA GLU A 246 -5.14 5.78 -6.32
C GLU A 246 -3.89 5.98 -7.19
N GLY A 247 -2.71 6.10 -6.55
CA GLY A 247 -1.43 6.23 -7.25
C GLY A 247 -1.09 5.01 -8.12
N ALA A 248 -1.45 3.80 -7.68
CA ALA A 248 -1.24 2.57 -8.41
C ALA A 248 -2.05 2.55 -9.71
N ILE A 249 -3.34 2.91 -9.64
CA ILE A 249 -4.21 3.02 -10.82
C ILE A 249 -3.69 4.12 -11.74
N ALA A 250 -3.39 5.31 -11.22
CA ALA A 250 -2.90 6.42 -12.04
C ALA A 250 -1.60 6.08 -12.77
N THR A 251 -0.61 5.49 -12.07
CA THR A 251 0.68 5.12 -12.66
C THR A 251 0.54 3.96 -13.63
N PHE A 252 -0.32 2.98 -13.32
CA PHE A 252 -0.68 1.91 -14.26
C PHE A 252 -1.22 2.51 -15.55
N ILE A 253 -2.24 3.37 -15.46
CA ILE A 253 -2.88 4.01 -16.60
C ILE A 253 -1.85 4.78 -17.45
N GLN A 254 -0.97 5.57 -16.83
CA GLN A 254 0.12 6.26 -17.54
C GLN A 254 1.07 5.29 -18.26
N THR A 255 1.40 4.16 -17.62
CA THR A 255 2.22 3.10 -18.22
C THR A 255 1.55 2.57 -19.49
N VAL A 256 0.26 2.26 -19.45
CA VAL A 256 -0.46 1.70 -20.62
C VAL A 256 -0.65 2.72 -21.73
N LYS A 257 -0.82 4.01 -21.40
CA LYS A 257 -0.83 5.08 -22.41
C LYS A 257 0.51 5.13 -23.14
N LEU A 258 1.62 5.05 -22.41
CA LEU A 258 2.95 5.02 -23.00
C LEU A 258 3.21 3.74 -23.80
N ASP A 259 2.70 2.58 -23.35
CA ASP A 259 2.73 1.34 -24.16
C ASP A 259 2.08 1.58 -25.53
N HIS A 260 0.92 2.23 -25.58
CA HIS A 260 0.23 2.53 -26.85
C HIS A 260 1.01 3.51 -27.72
N VAL A 261 1.58 4.55 -27.13
CA VAL A 261 2.38 5.53 -27.89
C VAL A 261 3.63 4.89 -28.47
N VAL A 262 4.35 4.08 -27.69
CA VAL A 262 5.50 3.32 -28.18
C VAL A 262 5.08 2.33 -29.26
N TRP A 263 3.99 1.59 -29.05
CA TRP A 263 3.50 0.61 -30.01
C TRP A 263 3.15 1.28 -31.35
N LYS A 264 2.48 2.43 -31.31
CA LYS A 264 2.18 3.24 -32.51
C LYS A 264 3.44 3.82 -33.16
N ALA A 265 4.40 4.30 -32.36
CA ALA A 265 5.67 4.78 -32.87
C ALA A 265 6.43 3.69 -33.65
N GLU A 266 6.33 2.44 -33.21
CA GLU A 266 6.90 1.29 -33.93
C GLU A 266 6.17 1.05 -35.26
N VAL A 267 4.84 1.14 -35.29
CA VAL A 267 4.06 1.08 -36.55
C VAL A 267 4.52 2.17 -37.52
N TYR A 268 4.68 3.41 -37.06
CA TYR A 268 5.19 4.51 -37.89
C TYR A 268 6.60 4.26 -38.39
N ALA A 269 7.49 3.79 -37.51
CA ALA A 269 8.86 3.47 -37.87
C ALA A 269 8.92 2.41 -38.97
N MET A 270 8.07 1.38 -38.91
CA MET A 270 7.96 0.37 -39.97
C MET A 270 7.43 0.93 -41.28
N LEU A 271 6.36 1.73 -41.25
CA LEU A 271 5.77 2.33 -42.46
C LEU A 271 6.73 3.28 -43.18
N CYS A 272 7.64 3.90 -42.44
CA CYS A 272 8.67 4.80 -42.96
C CYS A 272 10.02 4.12 -43.23
N GLY A 273 10.15 2.81 -43.00
CA GLY A 273 11.40 2.07 -43.25
C GLY A 273 12.52 2.32 -42.22
N TYR A 274 12.19 2.85 -41.04
CA TYR A 274 13.11 3.08 -39.91
C TYR A 274 13.13 1.93 -38.88
N SER A 275 12.36 0.87 -39.11
CA SER A 275 12.35 -0.36 -38.31
C SER A 275 12.32 -1.60 -39.19
N ASN A 276 13.01 -2.64 -38.74
CA ASN A 276 13.11 -3.95 -39.39
C ASN A 276 12.27 -5.03 -38.68
N LYS A 277 11.42 -4.65 -37.71
CA LYS A 277 10.55 -5.60 -37.02
C LYS A 277 9.55 -6.25 -37.97
N SER A 278 9.07 -7.43 -37.63
CA SER A 278 8.00 -8.13 -38.31
C SER A 278 6.66 -7.84 -37.64
N VAL A 279 5.56 -8.03 -38.37
CA VAL A 279 4.21 -8.03 -37.80
C VAL A 279 4.07 -9.05 -36.67
N ALA A 280 4.82 -10.15 -36.73
CA ALA A 280 4.85 -11.18 -35.69
C ALA A 280 5.45 -10.69 -34.35
N ASP A 281 6.22 -9.60 -34.36
CA ASP A 281 6.83 -9.03 -33.15
C ASP A 281 5.84 -8.16 -32.35
N PHE A 282 4.65 -7.87 -32.92
CA PHE A 282 3.62 -7.09 -32.23
C PHE A 282 2.73 -7.98 -31.38
N SER A 283 2.61 -7.63 -30.10
CA SER A 283 1.60 -8.23 -29.23
C SER A 283 0.18 -7.88 -29.71
N ASP A 284 -0.72 -8.84 -29.65
CA ASP A 284 -2.15 -8.58 -29.83
C ASP A 284 -2.75 -7.85 -28.61
N HIS A 285 -3.95 -7.30 -28.79
CA HIS A 285 -4.66 -6.52 -27.77
C HIS A 285 -5.05 -7.32 -26.51
N LYS A 286 -4.98 -8.66 -26.52
CA LYS A 286 -5.28 -9.49 -25.33
C LYS A 286 -4.02 -9.83 -24.56
N ASN A 287 -2.91 -10.02 -25.27
CA ASN A 287 -1.61 -10.35 -24.71
C ASN A 287 -0.79 -9.11 -24.31
N CYS A 288 -1.22 -7.91 -24.68
CA CYS A 288 -0.64 -6.67 -24.18
C CYS A 288 -1.03 -6.41 -22.71
N ARG A 289 -0.28 -5.50 -22.05
CA ARG A 289 -0.50 -5.15 -20.64
C ARG A 289 -1.93 -4.66 -20.35
N LEU A 290 -2.53 -3.88 -21.26
CA LEU A 290 -3.92 -3.43 -21.12
C LEU A 290 -4.91 -4.60 -21.20
N GLY A 291 -4.69 -5.53 -22.12
CA GLY A 291 -5.58 -6.68 -22.35
C GLY A 291 -5.61 -7.66 -21.17
N GLN A 292 -4.43 -7.95 -20.62
CA GLN A 292 -4.29 -8.78 -19.42
C GLN A 292 -4.98 -8.11 -18.23
N TRP A 293 -4.68 -6.83 -17.99
CA TRP A 293 -5.29 -6.07 -16.92
C TRP A 293 -6.82 -5.95 -17.06
N TYR A 294 -7.33 -5.74 -18.27
CA TYR A 294 -8.76 -5.70 -18.53
C TYR A 294 -9.43 -7.03 -18.13
N SER A 295 -8.81 -8.15 -18.50
CA SER A 295 -9.32 -9.48 -18.14
C SER A 295 -9.32 -9.71 -16.62
N ASP A 296 -8.23 -9.33 -15.94
CA ASP A 296 -8.06 -9.52 -14.49
C ASP A 296 -8.99 -8.63 -13.64
N ASN A 297 -9.49 -7.53 -14.21
CA ASN A 297 -10.27 -6.52 -13.49
C ASN A 297 -11.74 -6.43 -13.92
N ALA A 298 -12.17 -7.22 -14.92
CA ALA A 298 -13.54 -7.22 -15.43
C ALA A 298 -14.60 -7.47 -14.35
N ASN A 299 -14.29 -8.32 -13.35
CA ASN A 299 -15.21 -8.67 -12.26
C ASN A 299 -15.05 -7.79 -11.01
N LYS A 300 -14.14 -6.80 -11.02
CA LYS A 300 -13.89 -5.91 -9.88
C LYS A 300 -14.70 -4.62 -10.00
N ALA A 301 -14.64 -3.77 -8.97
CA ALA A 301 -15.35 -2.49 -8.93
C ALA A 301 -15.05 -1.60 -10.15
N ILE A 302 -13.77 -1.51 -10.56
CA ILE A 302 -13.38 -0.74 -11.75
C ILE A 302 -13.98 -1.29 -13.04
N GLY A 303 -14.20 -2.61 -13.13
CA GLY A 303 -14.85 -3.27 -14.26
C GLY A 303 -16.34 -2.95 -14.42
N GLN A 304 -16.95 -2.39 -13.38
CA GLN A 304 -18.34 -1.92 -13.43
C GLN A 304 -18.48 -0.52 -14.03
N THR A 305 -17.37 0.22 -14.17
CA THR A 305 -17.40 1.57 -14.74
C THR A 305 -17.67 1.51 -16.25
N THR A 306 -18.40 2.50 -16.75
CA THR A 306 -18.69 2.62 -18.19
C THR A 306 -17.41 2.78 -19.01
N ALA A 307 -16.46 3.59 -18.53
CA ALA A 307 -15.20 3.82 -19.23
C ALA A 307 -14.38 2.53 -19.39
N PHE A 308 -14.38 1.65 -18.38
CA PHE A 308 -13.70 0.36 -18.46
C PHE A 308 -14.32 -0.51 -19.55
N ARG A 309 -15.64 -0.69 -19.52
CA ARG A 309 -16.34 -1.57 -20.48
C ARG A 309 -16.24 -1.08 -21.93
N GLU A 310 -16.17 0.24 -22.13
CA GLU A 310 -16.05 0.84 -23.47
C GLU A 310 -14.64 0.73 -24.05
N ILE A 311 -13.59 0.40 -23.27
CA ILE A 311 -12.20 0.47 -23.73
C ILE A 311 -11.82 -0.66 -24.69
N GLU A 312 -12.43 -1.84 -24.54
CA GLU A 312 -12.01 -3.07 -25.24
C GLU A 312 -12.14 -2.95 -26.76
N ALA A 313 -13.29 -2.46 -27.24
CA ALA A 313 -13.56 -2.33 -28.67
C ALA A 313 -12.58 -1.38 -29.41
N PRO A 314 -12.38 -0.12 -28.97
CA PRO A 314 -11.40 0.77 -29.59
C PRO A 314 -9.96 0.26 -29.37
N HIS A 315 -9.64 -0.38 -28.25
CA HIS A 315 -8.32 -0.99 -28.03
C HIS A 315 -8.01 -2.11 -29.03
N ALA A 316 -8.95 -3.05 -29.24
CA ALA A 316 -8.82 -4.07 -30.27
C ALA A 316 -8.68 -3.46 -31.68
N LYS A 317 -9.36 -2.33 -31.92
CA LYS A 317 -9.28 -1.58 -33.18
C LYS A 317 -7.90 -0.94 -33.41
N VAL A 318 -7.24 -0.42 -32.38
CA VAL A 318 -5.84 0.09 -32.48
C VAL A 318 -4.92 -1.00 -33.03
N HIS A 319 -4.89 -2.16 -32.37
CA HIS A 319 -3.99 -3.25 -32.76
C HIS A 319 -4.30 -3.79 -34.16
N SER A 320 -5.58 -4.07 -34.45
CA SER A 320 -5.98 -4.64 -35.74
C SER A 320 -5.75 -3.65 -36.91
N SER A 321 -6.05 -2.36 -36.73
CA SER A 321 -5.82 -1.35 -37.76
C SER A 321 -4.35 -1.05 -37.98
N GLY A 322 -3.52 -0.99 -36.93
CA GLY A 322 -2.08 -0.77 -37.08
C GLY A 322 -1.38 -1.92 -37.82
N ILE A 323 -1.71 -3.16 -37.49
CA ILE A 323 -1.20 -4.35 -38.21
C ILE A 323 -1.68 -4.33 -39.68
N ALA A 324 -2.95 -4.03 -39.92
CA ALA A 324 -3.49 -3.93 -41.28
C ALA A 324 -2.79 -2.84 -42.11
N ALA A 325 -2.44 -1.70 -41.49
CA ALA A 325 -1.70 -0.63 -42.17
C ALA A 325 -0.31 -1.10 -42.62
N VAL A 326 0.43 -1.80 -41.74
CA VAL A 326 1.75 -2.37 -42.07
C VAL A 326 1.65 -3.39 -43.21
N LEU A 327 0.68 -4.30 -43.15
CA LEU A 327 0.49 -5.31 -44.20
C LEU A 327 0.10 -4.68 -45.55
N ALA A 328 -0.79 -3.68 -45.55
CA ALA A 328 -1.17 -2.97 -46.76
C ALA A 328 0.04 -2.25 -47.41
N LYS A 329 0.91 -1.64 -46.59
CA LYS A 329 2.15 -1.00 -47.04
C LYS A 329 3.13 -2.01 -47.64
N GLN A 330 3.30 -3.18 -47.02
CA GLN A 330 4.14 -4.26 -47.53
C GLN A 330 3.64 -4.81 -48.87
N ASN A 331 2.32 -4.80 -49.08
CA ASN A 331 1.68 -5.17 -50.35
C ASN A 331 1.68 -4.04 -51.39
N GLY A 332 2.32 -2.89 -51.11
CA GLY A 332 2.39 -1.73 -52.02
C GLY A 332 1.12 -0.87 -52.06
N ASN A 333 0.10 -1.17 -51.26
CA ASN A 333 -1.16 -0.42 -51.22
C ASN A 333 -1.07 0.76 -50.22
N ASN A 334 -0.46 1.86 -50.64
CA ASN A 334 -0.29 3.06 -49.82
C ASN A 334 -1.62 3.72 -49.41
N ALA A 335 -2.65 3.65 -50.25
CA ALA A 335 -3.94 4.27 -49.96
C ALA A 335 -4.66 3.54 -48.82
N GLU A 336 -4.69 2.21 -48.85
CA GLU A 336 -5.25 1.40 -47.78
C GLU A 336 -4.42 1.51 -46.49
N ALA A 337 -3.09 1.54 -46.60
CA ALA A 337 -2.21 1.74 -45.45
C ALA A 337 -2.53 3.05 -44.71
N ASN A 338 -2.70 4.15 -45.45
CA ASN A 338 -3.04 5.45 -44.87
C ASN A 338 -4.44 5.43 -44.23
N ALA A 339 -5.44 4.83 -44.88
CA ALA A 339 -6.78 4.71 -44.31
C ALA A 339 -6.77 3.92 -42.99
N LYS A 340 -6.05 2.79 -42.94
CA LYS A 340 -5.91 2.00 -41.71
C LYS A 340 -5.13 2.71 -40.62
N LEU A 341 -4.13 3.52 -40.99
CA LEU A 341 -3.41 4.36 -40.03
C LEU A 341 -4.33 5.40 -39.39
N MET A 342 -5.20 6.05 -40.17
CA MET A 342 -6.20 6.99 -39.64
C MET A 342 -7.21 6.30 -38.71
N GLU A 343 -7.67 5.10 -39.07
CA GLU A 343 -8.55 4.29 -38.20
C GLU A 343 -7.86 3.94 -36.87
N MET A 344 -6.56 3.61 -36.90
CA MET A 344 -5.77 3.34 -35.69
C MET A 344 -5.66 4.59 -34.81
N GLU A 345 -5.41 5.76 -35.39
CA GLU A 345 -5.31 7.02 -34.64
C GLU A 345 -6.60 7.40 -33.94
N GLN A 346 -7.73 7.34 -34.64
CA GLN A 346 -9.04 7.64 -34.06
C GLN A 346 -9.39 6.67 -32.92
N ALA A 347 -9.09 5.38 -33.10
CA ALA A 347 -9.27 4.38 -32.06
C ALA A 347 -8.36 4.64 -30.86
N SER A 348 -7.10 5.01 -31.10
CA SER A 348 -6.13 5.32 -30.06
C SER A 348 -6.54 6.54 -29.23
N GLU A 349 -7.03 7.59 -29.87
CA GLU A 349 -7.55 8.78 -29.18
C GLU A 349 -8.73 8.42 -28.26
N ARG A 350 -9.63 7.55 -28.75
CA ARG A 350 -10.73 7.03 -27.94
C ARG A 350 -10.24 6.23 -26.73
N VAL A 351 -9.25 5.35 -26.90
CA VAL A 351 -8.63 4.59 -25.80
C VAL A 351 -8.02 5.54 -24.76
N LEU A 352 -7.21 6.51 -25.20
CA LEU A 352 -6.57 7.47 -24.28
C LEU A 352 -7.60 8.27 -23.48
N THR A 353 -8.68 8.71 -24.13
CA THR A 353 -9.79 9.42 -23.49
C THR A 353 -10.50 8.54 -22.45
N LEU A 354 -10.74 7.27 -22.76
CA LEU A 354 -11.37 6.34 -21.83
C LEU A 354 -10.45 6.02 -20.64
N LEU A 355 -9.14 5.89 -20.89
CA LEU A 355 -8.14 5.74 -19.84
C LEU A 355 -8.10 6.96 -18.89
N ASP A 356 -8.23 8.19 -19.41
CA ASP A 356 -8.33 9.39 -18.58
C ASP A 356 -9.58 9.39 -17.68
N ARG A 357 -10.69 8.87 -18.17
CA ARG A 357 -11.95 8.75 -17.40
C ARG A 357 -11.93 7.64 -16.35
N LEU A 358 -10.91 6.78 -16.34
CA LEU A 358 -10.72 5.76 -15.29
C LEU A 358 -9.97 6.30 -14.07
N VAL A 359 -9.28 7.44 -14.22
CA VAL A 359 -8.47 8.07 -13.16
C VAL A 359 -9.21 9.24 -12.49
N ASN A 360 -10.21 9.82 -13.17
CA ASN A 360 -11.03 10.95 -12.69
C ASN A 360 -12.42 10.52 -12.25
#